data_AF-A0A842SW83-F1
#
_entry.id   AF-A0A842SW83-F1
#
_cell.length_a   1.000
_cell.length_b   1.000
_cell.length_c   1.000
_cell.angle_alpha   90.00
_cell.angle_beta   90.00
_cell.angle_gamma   90.00
#
_symmetry.space_group_name_H-M   'P 1'
#
loop_
_entity.id
_entity.type
_entity.pdbx_description
1 polymer ?
#
loop_
_entity_poly.entity_id
_entity_poly.type
_entity_poly.pdbx_seq_one_letter_code
_entity_poly.pdbx_strand_id
1 'polypeptide(L)'
;MEPRERAKKDMDKLGRMIARFRELGLAEKYPGIIGYADNYFADARHFYAEGDYFTAFGAANYAYGFIDAVLVIEGRKEEALSP
;
A
#
# COMPACT_ATOMS: atom_id res chain seq x y z
N MET A 1 6.00 -8.40 -17.97
CA MET A 1 5.00 -7.45 -17.46
C MET A 1 5.54 -6.08 -17.72
N GLU A 2 4.79 -5.25 -18.43
CA GLU A 2 5.23 -3.89 -18.75
C GLU A 2 5.30 -3.03 -17.48
N PRO A 3 6.20 -2.02 -17.40
CA PRO A 3 6.33 -1.16 -16.23
C PRO A 3 5.01 -0.54 -15.77
N ARG A 4 4.17 -0.10 -16.72
CA ARG A 4 2.84 0.43 -16.48
C ARG A 4 1.91 -0.60 -15.82
N GLU A 5 1.91 -1.83 -16.31
CA GLU A 5 1.08 -2.91 -15.74
C GLU A 5 1.55 -3.27 -14.35
N ARG A 6 2.87 -3.30 -14.14
CA ARG A 6 3.48 -3.60 -12.84
C ARG A 6 3.11 -2.56 -11.79
N ALA A 7 3.32 -1.29 -12.09
CA ALA A 7 2.98 -0.18 -11.20
C ALA A 7 1.49 -0.20 -10.84
N LYS A 8 0.61 -0.39 -11.83
CA LYS A 8 -0.84 -0.47 -11.61
C LYS A 8 -1.22 -1.63 -10.68
N LYS A 9 -0.66 -2.81 -10.91
CA LYS A 9 -0.90 -4.01 -10.09
C LYS A 9 -0.50 -3.79 -8.63
N ASP A 10 0.65 -3.18 -8.37
CA ASP A 10 1.12 -2.94 -7.01
C ASP A 10 0.35 -1.81 -6.31
N MET A 11 -0.05 -0.77 -7.05
CA MET A 11 -0.96 0.25 -6.53
C MET A 11 -2.32 -0.34 -6.15
N ASP A 12 -2.87 -1.24 -6.97
CA ASP A 12 -4.14 -1.91 -6.66
C ASP A 12 -4.01 -2.82 -5.44
N LYS A 13 -2.88 -3.52 -5.32
CA LYS A 13 -2.57 -4.30 -4.12
C LYS A 13 -2.48 -3.40 -2.89
N LEU A 14 -1.72 -2.31 -2.95
CA LEU A 14 -1.60 -1.35 -1.86
C LEU A 14 -2.96 -0.82 -1.42
N GLY A 15 -3.81 -0.39 -2.36
CA GLY A 15 -5.15 0.11 -2.06
C GLY A 15 -6.01 -0.90 -1.31
N ARG A 16 -5.99 -2.18 -1.72
CA ARG A 16 -6.69 -3.26 -0.98
C ARG A 16 -6.13 -3.46 0.43
N MET A 17 -4.81 -3.44 0.58
CA MET A 17 -4.17 -3.65 1.88
C MET A 17 -4.42 -2.47 2.84
N ILE A 18 -4.44 -1.25 2.32
CA ILE A 18 -4.82 -0.02 3.03
C ILE A 18 -6.27 -0.12 3.53
N ALA A 19 -7.20 -0.61 2.69
CA ALA A 19 -8.59 -0.85 3.10
C ALA A 19 -8.67 -1.92 4.20
N ARG A 20 -8.04 -3.08 4.00
CA ARG A 20 -8.01 -4.15 5.02
C ARG A 20 -7.39 -3.67 6.33
N PHE A 21 -6.30 -2.90 6.29
CA PHE A 21 -5.67 -2.36 7.49
C PHE A 21 -6.64 -1.51 8.34
N ARG A 22 -7.53 -0.75 7.70
CA ARG A 22 -8.60 -0.01 8.39
C ARG A 22 -9.69 -0.93 8.94
N GLU A 23 -10.16 -1.89 8.15
CA GLU A 23 -11.19 -2.83 8.59
C GLU A 23 -10.76 -3.65 9.81
N LEU A 24 -9.46 -3.94 9.92
CA LEU A 24 -8.85 -4.62 11.06
C LEU A 24 -8.74 -3.73 12.31
N GLY A 25 -9.11 -2.45 12.24
CA GLY A 25 -8.98 -1.47 13.34
C GLY A 25 -7.54 -1.07 13.66
N LEU A 26 -6.61 -1.31 12.71
CA LEU A 26 -5.19 -1.01 12.91
C LEU A 26 -4.85 0.45 12.58
N ALA A 27 -5.71 1.15 11.84
CA ALA A 27 -5.51 2.56 11.52
C ALA A 27 -5.56 3.44 12.77
N GLU A 28 -6.46 3.13 13.70
CA GLU A 28 -6.61 3.82 14.99
C GLU A 28 -5.42 3.53 15.91
N LYS A 29 -4.92 2.29 15.88
CA LYS A 29 -3.77 1.85 16.68
C LYS A 29 -2.45 2.39 16.13
N TYR A 30 -2.33 2.55 14.81
CA TYR A 30 -1.12 3.00 14.11
C TYR A 30 -1.38 4.21 13.19
N PRO A 31 -1.80 5.36 13.74
CA PRO A 31 -2.22 6.52 12.94
C PRO A 31 -1.08 7.09 12.08
N GLY A 32 0.16 7.03 12.56
CA GLY A 32 1.32 7.46 11.77
C GLY A 32 1.58 6.57 10.56
N ILE A 33 1.46 5.25 10.72
CA ILE A 33 1.70 4.28 9.63
C ILE A 33 0.66 4.45 8.54
N ILE A 34 -0.63 4.53 8.90
CA ILE A 34 -1.68 4.70 7.90
C ILE A 34 -1.59 6.06 7.21
N GLY A 35 -1.19 7.11 7.92
CA GLY A 35 -0.94 8.43 7.33
C GLY A 35 0.18 8.41 6.29
N TYR A 36 1.33 7.78 6.58
CA TYR A 36 2.40 7.62 5.59
C TYR A 36 1.95 6.77 4.40
N ALA A 37 1.25 5.66 4.64
CA ALA A 37 0.75 4.81 3.57
C ALA A 37 -0.21 5.56 2.63
N ASP A 38 -1.09 6.41 3.16
CA ASP A 38 -2.00 7.24 2.36
C ASP A 38 -1.27 8.29 1.53
N ASN A 39 -0.27 8.96 2.11
CA ASN A 39 0.56 9.95 1.42
C ASN A 39 1.30 9.30 0.24
N TYR A 40 2.03 8.21 0.49
CA TYR A 40 2.75 7.51 -0.58
C TYR A 40 1.81 6.87 -1.60
N PHE A 41 0.59 6.48 -1.22
CA PHE A 41 -0.39 6.01 -2.18
C PHE A 41 -0.91 7.14 -3.08
N ALA A 42 -1.06 8.36 -2.54
CA ALA A 42 -1.35 9.54 -3.34
C ALA A 42 -0.20 9.88 -4.30
N ASP A 43 1.04 9.83 -3.82
CA ASP A 43 2.24 10.03 -4.65
C ASP A 43 2.33 9.00 -5.78
N ALA A 44 2.10 7.72 -5.46
CA ALA A 44 2.09 6.66 -6.47
C ALA A 44 1.04 6.92 -7.57
N ARG A 45 -0.15 7.41 -7.21
CA ARG A 45 -1.19 7.81 -8.19
C ARG A 45 -0.75 8.99 -9.04
N HIS A 46 -0.08 9.97 -8.43
CA HIS A 46 0.44 11.14 -9.15
C HIS A 46 1.50 10.73 -10.18
N PHE A 47 2.54 10.00 -9.76
CA PHE A 47 3.60 9.53 -10.67
C PHE A 47 3.06 8.63 -11.79
N TYR A 48 2.08 7.78 -11.48
CA TYR A 48 1.45 6.93 -12.50
C TYR A 48 0.72 7.77 -13.56
N ALA A 49 0.02 8.83 -13.15
CA ALA A 49 -0.70 9.72 -14.06
C ALA A 49 0.25 10.53 -14.96
N GLU A 50 1.42 10.91 -14.45
CA GLU A 50 2.50 11.59 -15.18
C GLU A 50 3.25 10.65 -16.14
N GLY A 51 3.03 9.33 -16.07
CA GLY A 51 3.74 8.33 -16.86
C GLY A 51 5.06 7.85 -16.25
N ASP A 52 5.41 8.31 -15.05
CA ASP A 52 6.56 7.81 -14.29
C ASP A 52 6.19 6.53 -13.52
N TYR A 53 6.14 5.43 -14.26
CA TYR A 53 5.74 4.13 -13.71
C TYR A 53 6.77 3.54 -12.75
N PHE A 54 8.06 3.90 -12.88
CA PHE A 54 9.10 3.38 -11.99
C PHE A 54 8.98 4.00 -10.60
N THR A 55 8.81 5.33 -10.53
CA THR A 55 8.60 6.02 -9.26
C THR A 55 7.25 5.67 -8.65
N ALA A 56 6.19 5.51 -9.46
CA ALA A 56 4.90 5.01 -8.99
C ALA A 56 4.98 3.62 -8.35
N PHE A 57 5.70 2.70 -9.01
CA PHE A 57 5.98 1.37 -8.48
C PHE A 57 6.76 1.45 -7.16
N GLY A 58 7.80 2.27 -7.09
CA GLY A 58 8.60 2.46 -5.87
C GLY A 58 7.77 2.98 -4.70
N ALA A 59 7.00 4.06 -4.91
CA ALA A 59 6.14 4.65 -3.90
C ALA A 59 5.09 3.65 -3.38
N ALA A 60 4.46 2.89 -4.27
CA ALA A 60 3.47 1.88 -3.88
C ALA A 60 4.08 0.76 -3.02
N ASN A 61 5.26 0.26 -3.39
CA ASN A 61 5.92 -0.82 -2.64
C ASN A 61 6.48 -0.33 -1.30
N TYR A 62 6.97 0.92 -1.23
CA TYR A 62 7.43 1.51 0.02
C TYR A 62 6.29 1.63 1.04
N ALA A 63 5.13 2.17 0.61
CA ALA A 63 3.93 2.23 1.44
C ALA A 63 3.44 0.84 1.88
N TYR A 64 3.44 -0.12 0.95
CA TYR A 64 3.03 -1.49 1.26
C TYR A 64 3.96 -2.11 2.31
N GLY A 65 5.26 -1.81 2.30
CA GLY A 65 6.22 -2.27 3.30
C GLY A 65 5.85 -1.88 4.73
N PHE A 66 5.35 -0.65 4.94
CA PHE A 66 4.87 -0.21 6.27
C PHE A 66 3.65 -1.00 6.74
N ILE A 67 2.66 -1.15 5.86
CA ILE A 67 1.43 -1.90 6.16
C ILE A 67 1.76 -3.36 6.44
N ASP A 68 2.63 -3.96 5.62
CA ASP A 68 3.05 -5.35 5.76
C ASP A 68 3.78 -5.59 7.08
N ALA A 69 4.73 -4.73 7.43
CA ALA A 69 5.46 -4.84 8.69
C ALA A 69 4.53 -4.84 9.91
N VAL A 70 3.53 -3.96 9.95
CA VAL A 70 2.56 -3.94 11.06
C VAL A 70 1.71 -5.21 11.07
N LEU A 71 1.24 -5.68 9.90
CA LEU A 71 0.46 -6.92 9.83
C LEU A 71 1.24 -8.14 10.33
N VAL A 72 2.55 -8.20 10.07
CA VAL A 72 3.43 -9.24 10.61
C VAL A 72 3.57 -9.11 12.13
N ILE A 73 3.82 -7.91 12.65
CA ILE A 73 3.96 -7.65 14.10
C ILE A 73 2.68 -8.00 14.85
N GLU A 74 1.52 -7.68 14.30
CA GLU A 74 0.21 -7.98 14.88
C GLU A 74 -0.21 -9.45 14.71
N GLY A 75 0.54 -10.24 13.91
CA GLY A 75 0.18 -11.63 13.62
C GLY A 75 -1.07 -11.78 12.74
N ARG A 76 -1.44 -10.73 11.98
CA ARG A 76 -2.68 -10.67 11.16
C ARG A 76 -2.42 -10.71 9.65
N LYS A 77 -1.21 -11.09 9.27
CA LYS A 77 -0.77 -11.16 7.86
C LYS A 77 -1.69 -12.01 6.99
N GLU A 78 -1.99 -13.23 7.42
CA GLU A 78 -2.82 -14.17 6.67
C GLU A 78 -4.29 -13.73 6.60
N GLU A 79 -4.81 -13.17 7.70
CA GLU A 79 -6.16 -12.59 7.76
C GLU A 79 -6.31 -11.45 6.75
N ALA A 80 -5.32 -10.56 6.67
CA ALA A 80 -5.34 -9.43 5.73
C ALA A 80 -5.19 -9.83 4.25
N LEU A 81 -4.60 -11.00 3.98
CA LEU A 81 -4.46 -11.55 2.62
C LEU A 81 -5.65 -12.40 2.19
N SER A 82 -6.54 -12.75 3.12
CA SER A 82 -7.73 -13.53 2.84
C SER A 82 -8.75 -12.69 2.02
N PRO A 83 -9.45 -13.27 1.04
CA PRO A 83 -10.42 -12.57 0.19
C PRO A 83 -11.49 -11.81 0.99
#